data_AF-A0A1E3KWU5-F1
#
_entry.id   AF-A0A1E3KWU5-F1
#
_cell.length_a   1.000
_cell.length_b   1.000
_cell.length_c   1.000
_cell.angle_alpha   90.00
_cell.angle_beta   90.00
_cell.angle_gamma   90.00
#
_symmetry.space_group_name_H-M   'P 1'
#
loop_
_entity.id
_entity.type
_entity.pdbx_description
1 polymer ?
#
loop_
_entity_poly.entity_id
_entity_poly.type
_entity_poly.pdbx_seq_one_letter_code
_entity_poly.pdbx_strand_id
1 'polypeptide(L)'
;MKKIISFALSLALVLPVTFTSASTTANAAETDSTKQLQRVESTLTELNKEYVDSTIEVDTSKWTEDYVNQISAYNDNELKEYLEGFYKDASNIETKTVDIKSVDSKEKGYVTYLNREGTVWVGVPSLGQVFMHILFNVNVANDRSEFLSGRVLDSWQEGVALSTYKPQSGSFEARGTKAYIRAKGLLTYGIPKTPLSATKQISVLFIDEITNGY
;
A
#
# COMPACT_ATOMS: atom_id res chain seq x y z
N MET A 1 -32.98 15.40 -75.95
CA MET A 1 -31.92 14.47 -75.51
C MET A 1 -30.95 15.20 -74.58
N LYS A 2 -31.05 15.00 -73.27
CA LYS A 2 -29.95 15.18 -72.30
C LYS A 2 -30.18 14.18 -71.16
N LYS A 3 -29.17 13.37 -70.88
CA LYS A 3 -29.15 12.32 -69.86
C LYS A 3 -28.73 12.93 -68.50
N ILE A 4 -29.41 12.49 -67.43
CA ILE A 4 -28.96 11.97 -66.12
C ILE A 4 -27.62 12.57 -65.61
N ILE A 5 -27.47 13.05 -64.37
CA ILE A 5 -27.51 12.26 -63.13
C ILE A 5 -27.77 13.17 -61.92
N SER A 6 -28.82 12.87 -61.15
CA SER A 6 -29.01 13.35 -59.76
C SER A 6 -28.19 12.48 -58.82
N PHE A 7 -27.34 13.11 -58.01
CA PHE A 7 -26.72 12.48 -56.84
C PHE A 7 -27.69 12.58 -55.66
N ALA A 8 -28.27 11.45 -55.25
CA ALA A 8 -29.01 11.36 -54.00
C ALA A 8 -28.04 10.98 -52.88
N LEU A 9 -27.89 11.87 -51.91
CA LEU A 9 -27.10 11.66 -50.70
C LEU A 9 -27.92 10.79 -49.72
N SER A 10 -27.56 9.52 -49.58
CA SER A 10 -28.21 8.62 -48.61
C SER A 10 -27.52 8.73 -47.25
N LEU A 11 -28.17 9.44 -46.32
CA LEU A 11 -27.84 9.46 -44.90
C LEU A 11 -28.28 8.13 -44.27
N ALA A 12 -27.32 7.25 -43.97
CA ALA A 12 -27.61 5.99 -43.28
C ALA A 12 -27.88 6.25 -41.80
N LEU A 13 -29.14 6.46 -41.45
CA LEU A 13 -29.63 6.40 -40.07
C LEU A 13 -29.68 4.91 -39.66
N VAL A 14 -28.70 4.45 -38.90
CA VAL A 14 -28.76 3.11 -38.28
C VAL A 14 -29.67 3.22 -37.06
N LEU A 15 -30.96 2.97 -37.29
CA LEU A 15 -31.93 2.66 -36.24
C LEU A 15 -31.60 1.26 -35.67
N PRO A 16 -31.29 1.11 -34.38
CA PRO A 16 -31.21 -0.21 -33.78
C PRO A 16 -32.61 -0.84 -33.75
N VAL A 17 -32.66 -2.07 -34.27
CA VAL A 17 -33.82 -2.96 -34.35
C VAL A 17 -34.36 -3.22 -32.95
N THR A 18 -35.63 -2.90 -32.74
CA THR A 18 -36.40 -3.32 -31.57
C THR A 18 -36.68 -4.82 -31.65
N PHE A 19 -36.12 -5.59 -30.73
CA PHE A 19 -36.67 -6.88 -30.35
C PHE A 19 -37.59 -6.67 -29.15
N THR A 20 -38.89 -6.64 -29.40
CA THR A 20 -39.91 -6.81 -28.37
C THR A 20 -40.09 -8.30 -28.08
N SER A 21 -39.55 -8.76 -26.95
CA SER A 21 -40.00 -9.98 -26.28
C SER A 21 -40.59 -9.59 -24.93
N ALA A 22 -41.91 -9.43 -24.89
CA ALA A 22 -42.66 -9.25 -23.65
C ALA A 22 -43.13 -10.63 -23.15
N SER A 23 -42.58 -11.04 -22.01
CA SER A 23 -43.07 -11.99 -20.98
C SER A 23 -41.84 -12.66 -20.37
N THR A 24 -41.56 -12.67 -19.08
CA THR A 24 -42.34 -12.41 -17.85
C THR A 24 -41.46 -11.58 -16.92
N THR A 25 -42.03 -10.61 -16.21
CA THR A 25 -41.35 -9.94 -15.09
C THR A 25 -41.04 -10.95 -13.99
N ALA A 26 -39.81 -11.45 -13.99
CA ALA A 26 -39.14 -11.89 -12.77
C ALA A 26 -38.43 -10.66 -12.22
N ASN A 27 -38.83 -10.23 -11.02
CA ASN A 27 -38.17 -9.13 -10.31
C ASN A 27 -36.67 -9.41 -10.15
N ALA A 28 -35.88 -8.38 -10.42
CA ALA A 28 -34.43 -8.34 -10.41
C ALA A 28 -33.78 -8.97 -9.16
N ALA A 29 -32.98 -10.01 -9.37
CA ALA A 29 -31.90 -10.40 -8.47
C ALA A 29 -30.57 -9.73 -8.88
N GLU A 30 -30.64 -8.56 -9.52
CA GLU A 30 -29.50 -7.75 -9.98
C GLU A 30 -29.14 -6.65 -8.97
N THR A 31 -29.44 -6.84 -7.67
CA THR A 31 -29.44 -5.73 -6.71
C THR A 31 -28.76 -5.96 -5.34
N ASP A 32 -28.07 -7.07 -5.06
CA ASP A 32 -27.43 -7.25 -3.74
C ASP A 32 -25.94 -6.86 -3.74
N SER A 33 -25.14 -7.33 -4.69
CA SER A 33 -23.69 -7.08 -4.72
C SER A 33 -23.30 -5.60 -4.71
N THR A 34 -23.91 -4.78 -5.59
CA THR A 34 -23.63 -3.33 -5.65
C THR A 34 -24.08 -2.61 -4.37
N LYS A 35 -25.19 -3.04 -3.75
CA LYS A 35 -25.66 -2.45 -2.50
C LYS A 35 -24.73 -2.79 -1.34
N GLN A 36 -24.28 -4.04 -1.26
CA GLN A 36 -23.30 -4.44 -0.22
C GLN A 36 -21.97 -3.71 -0.42
N LEU A 37 -21.49 -3.55 -1.66
CA LEU A 37 -20.29 -2.77 -1.94
C LEU A 37 -20.45 -1.32 -1.44
N GLN A 38 -21.53 -0.64 -1.81
CA GLN A 38 -21.81 0.73 -1.35
C GLN A 38 -21.90 0.82 0.17
N ARG A 39 -22.50 -0.18 0.82
CA ARG A 39 -22.60 -0.27 2.27
C ARG A 39 -21.22 -0.39 2.92
N VAL A 40 -20.37 -1.28 2.43
CA VAL A 40 -18.98 -1.40 2.89
C VAL A 40 -18.20 -0.10 2.67
N GLU A 41 -18.26 0.48 1.48
CA GLU A 41 -17.54 1.73 1.15
C GLU A 41 -17.99 2.91 2.02
N SER A 42 -19.30 3.00 2.33
CA SER A 42 -19.83 4.02 3.23
C SER A 42 -19.31 3.84 4.65
N THR A 43 -19.35 2.62 5.19
CA THR A 43 -18.83 2.34 6.54
C THR A 43 -17.32 2.58 6.61
N LEU A 44 -16.55 2.18 5.60
CA LEU A 44 -15.12 2.49 5.50
C LEU A 44 -14.86 3.99 5.42
N THR A 45 -15.68 4.76 4.72
CA THR A 45 -15.54 6.22 4.63
C THR A 45 -15.74 6.89 6.00
N GLU A 46 -16.63 6.36 6.84
CA GLU A 46 -16.80 6.81 8.22
C GLU A 46 -15.59 6.43 9.08
N LEU A 47 -15.18 5.16 9.04
CA LEU A 47 -14.04 4.66 9.82
C LEU A 47 -12.71 5.33 9.41
N ASN A 48 -12.48 5.60 8.13
CA ASN A 48 -11.28 6.32 7.64
C ASN A 48 -11.17 7.75 8.21
N LYS A 49 -12.28 8.37 8.62
CA LYS A 49 -12.25 9.67 9.31
C LYS A 49 -11.91 9.54 10.80
N GLU A 50 -12.30 8.43 11.41
CA GLU A 50 -12.05 8.11 12.82
C GLU A 50 -10.59 7.65 13.04
N TYR A 51 -10.09 6.79 12.16
CA TYR A 51 -8.75 6.18 12.23
C TYR A 51 -7.75 6.89 11.32
N VAL A 52 -7.35 8.11 11.69
CA VAL A 52 -6.54 9.00 10.83
C VAL A 52 -5.20 8.41 10.37
N ASP A 53 -4.63 7.47 11.13
CA ASP A 53 -3.34 6.86 10.85
C ASP A 53 -3.41 5.66 9.89
N SER A 54 -4.61 5.26 9.44
CA SER A 54 -4.79 4.09 8.57
C SER A 54 -6.01 4.27 7.65
N THR A 55 -5.86 3.89 6.39
CA THR A 55 -6.93 3.94 5.39
C THR A 55 -7.22 2.52 4.91
N ILE A 56 -8.47 2.09 4.96
CA ILE A 56 -8.90 0.82 4.36
C ILE A 56 -9.75 1.10 3.13
N GLU A 57 -9.48 0.36 2.05
CA GLU A 57 -10.12 0.51 0.74
C GLU A 57 -10.52 -0.86 0.18
N VAL A 58 -11.55 -0.87 -0.67
CA VAL A 58 -12.02 -2.07 -1.38
C VAL A 58 -11.32 -2.19 -2.73
N ASP A 59 -10.65 -3.31 -2.96
CA ASP A 59 -10.21 -3.75 -4.27
C ASP A 59 -11.38 -4.47 -4.97
N THR A 60 -12.11 -3.72 -5.79
CA THR A 60 -13.30 -4.21 -6.50
C THR A 60 -12.98 -5.36 -7.46
N SER A 61 -11.72 -5.53 -7.89
CA SER A 61 -11.31 -6.67 -8.72
C SER A 61 -11.29 -7.99 -7.95
N LYS A 62 -11.23 -7.94 -6.62
CA LYS A 62 -11.29 -9.09 -5.71
C LYS A 62 -12.67 -9.27 -5.06
N TRP A 63 -13.66 -8.46 -5.46
CA TRP A 63 -15.01 -8.53 -4.93
C TRP A 63 -15.74 -9.77 -5.46
N THR A 64 -15.95 -10.76 -4.59
CA THR A 64 -16.52 -12.06 -4.95
C THR A 64 -17.92 -12.24 -4.37
N GLU A 65 -18.71 -13.14 -4.98
CA GLU A 65 -20.04 -13.50 -4.49
C GLU A 65 -20.00 -14.10 -3.07
N ASP A 66 -18.97 -14.91 -2.75
CA ASP A 66 -18.77 -15.46 -1.40
C ASP A 66 -18.61 -14.34 -0.36
N TYR A 67 -17.84 -13.30 -0.68
CA TYR A 67 -17.67 -12.16 0.21
C TYR A 67 -18.96 -11.33 0.31
N VAL A 68 -19.69 -11.15 -0.79
CA VAL A 68 -21.02 -10.50 -0.76
C VAL A 68 -21.95 -11.25 0.19
N ASN A 69 -22.04 -12.57 0.08
CA ASN A 69 -22.89 -13.39 0.94
C ASN A 69 -22.48 -13.30 2.41
N GLN A 70 -21.17 -13.25 2.70
CA GLN A 70 -20.68 -13.00 4.06
C GLN A 70 -21.12 -11.63 4.59
N ILE A 71 -20.96 -10.57 3.79
CA ILE A 71 -21.32 -9.20 4.19
C ILE A 71 -22.84 -9.04 4.35
N SER A 72 -23.64 -9.67 3.48
CA SER A 72 -25.11 -9.69 3.58
C SER A 72 -25.60 -10.35 4.86
N ALA A 73 -24.81 -11.22 5.50
CA ALA A 73 -25.16 -11.85 6.77
C ALA A 73 -24.97 -10.92 7.98
N TYR A 74 -24.19 -9.84 7.85
CA TYR A 74 -23.96 -8.88 8.93
C TYR A 74 -25.02 -7.77 8.92
N ASN A 75 -25.54 -7.42 10.10
CA ASN A 75 -26.22 -6.15 10.31
C ASN A 75 -25.22 -4.97 10.36
N ASP A 76 -25.70 -3.73 10.41
CA ASP A 76 -24.83 -2.55 10.28
C ASP A 76 -23.80 -2.43 11.42
N ASN A 77 -24.17 -2.83 12.63
CA ASN A 77 -23.24 -2.82 13.76
C ASN A 77 -22.20 -3.92 13.62
N GLU A 78 -22.62 -5.13 13.25
CA GLU A 78 -21.70 -6.26 13.01
C GLU A 78 -20.73 -5.96 11.87
N LEU A 79 -21.20 -5.33 10.79
CA LEU A 79 -20.36 -4.91 9.69
C LEU A 79 -19.34 -3.86 10.14
N LYS A 80 -19.78 -2.86 10.91
CA LYS A 80 -18.87 -1.85 11.45
C LYS A 80 -17.81 -2.48 12.35
N GLU A 81 -18.19 -3.34 13.28
CA GLU A 81 -17.27 -4.04 14.19
C GLU A 81 -16.28 -4.92 13.42
N TYR A 82 -16.76 -5.65 12.41
CA TYR A 82 -15.93 -6.45 11.52
C TYR A 82 -14.87 -5.61 10.79
N LEU A 83 -15.28 -4.50 10.19
CA LEU A 83 -14.37 -3.60 9.46
C LEU A 83 -13.41 -2.86 10.41
N GLU A 84 -13.90 -2.44 11.57
CA GLU A 84 -13.09 -1.80 12.62
C GLU A 84 -11.98 -2.72 13.14
N GLY A 85 -12.23 -4.04 13.19
CA GLY A 85 -11.22 -5.05 13.51
C GLY A 85 -9.97 -4.92 12.63
N PHE A 86 -10.14 -4.65 11.34
CA PHE A 86 -8.99 -4.48 10.45
C PHE A 86 -8.18 -3.21 10.74
N TYR A 87 -8.79 -2.13 11.23
CA TYR A 87 -8.03 -0.93 11.65
C TYR A 87 -7.20 -1.19 12.91
N LYS A 88 -7.73 -2.00 13.83
CA LYS A 88 -7.02 -2.44 15.04
C LYS A 88 -5.83 -3.30 14.67
N ASP A 89 -6.02 -4.30 13.81
CA ASP A 89 -4.94 -5.16 13.33
C ASP A 89 -3.91 -4.37 12.54
N ALA A 90 -4.35 -3.46 11.66
CA ALA A 90 -3.47 -2.56 10.92
C ALA A 90 -2.62 -1.66 11.80
N SER A 91 -3.04 -1.44 13.03
CA SER A 91 -2.29 -0.64 14.00
C SER A 91 -1.18 -1.40 14.72
N ASN A 92 -1.21 -2.73 14.69
CA ASN A 92 -0.25 -3.59 15.36
C ASN A 92 0.92 -3.95 14.43
N ILE A 93 1.64 -2.94 13.92
CA ILE A 93 2.81 -3.17 13.07
C ILE A 93 4.02 -3.50 13.92
N GLU A 94 4.62 -4.67 13.64
CA GLU A 94 5.87 -5.10 14.22
C GLU A 94 7.04 -4.75 13.30
N THR A 95 8.15 -4.32 13.88
CA THR A 95 9.39 -4.05 13.13
C THR A 95 10.58 -4.69 13.82
N LYS A 96 11.50 -5.27 13.04
CA LYS A 96 12.70 -5.93 13.55
C LYS A 96 13.86 -5.72 12.58
N THR A 97 14.95 -5.11 13.05
CA THR A 97 16.19 -5.02 12.26
C THR A 97 16.75 -6.42 12.03
N VAL A 98 17.05 -6.72 10.77
CA VAL A 98 17.54 -8.05 10.34
C VAL A 98 19.03 -7.98 10.03
N ASP A 99 19.46 -6.94 9.32
CA ASP A 99 20.85 -6.83 8.86
C ASP A 99 21.26 -5.37 8.65
N ILE A 100 22.56 -5.09 8.78
CA ILE A 100 23.18 -3.82 8.41
C ILE A 100 24.53 -4.12 7.74
N LYS A 101 24.64 -3.82 6.44
CA LYS A 101 25.85 -4.08 5.66
C LYS A 101 26.40 -2.83 5.00
N SER A 102 27.70 -2.81 4.73
CA SER A 102 28.32 -1.81 3.86
C SER A 102 27.99 -2.12 2.40
N VAL A 103 27.78 -1.09 1.58
CA VAL A 103 27.53 -1.22 0.15
C VAL A 103 28.48 -0.32 -0.65
N ASP A 104 28.85 -0.75 -1.85
CA ASP A 104 29.80 -0.03 -2.69
C ASP A 104 29.31 1.39 -2.99
N SER A 105 30.21 2.37 -2.83
CA SER A 105 29.89 3.75 -3.19
C SER A 105 29.79 3.92 -4.69
N LYS A 106 28.59 4.27 -5.17
CA LYS A 106 28.39 4.75 -6.55
C LYS A 106 28.99 6.15 -6.77
N GLU A 107 29.24 6.91 -5.71
CA GLU A 107 29.90 8.22 -5.77
C GLU A 107 31.41 8.04 -5.56
N LYS A 108 32.16 8.10 -6.67
CA LYS A 108 33.62 8.25 -6.65
C LYS A 108 33.95 9.67 -6.16
N GLY A 109 34.25 9.84 -4.86
CA GLY A 109 34.71 11.16 -4.42
C GLY A 109 34.94 11.43 -2.94
N TYR A 110 34.46 10.63 -1.99
CA TYR A 110 34.62 10.98 -0.57
C TYR A 110 35.02 9.78 0.30
N VAL A 111 36.22 9.85 0.86
CA VAL A 111 36.85 8.83 1.73
C VAL A 111 36.20 8.77 3.13
N THR A 112 35.40 9.78 3.49
CA THR A 112 34.74 9.93 4.80
C THR A 112 33.31 9.41 4.87
N TYR A 113 32.68 9.07 3.73
CA TYR A 113 31.29 8.57 3.72
C TYR A 113 31.25 7.08 3.42
N LEU A 114 30.72 6.30 4.36
CA LEU A 114 30.39 4.89 4.13
C LEU A 114 28.93 4.81 3.70
N ASN A 115 28.65 4.21 2.54
CA ASN A 115 27.29 3.84 2.19
C ASN A 115 26.96 2.52 2.86
N ARG A 116 25.80 2.49 3.51
CA ARG A 116 25.30 1.33 4.25
C ARG A 116 23.85 1.08 3.90
N GLU A 117 23.48 -0.18 3.97
CA GLU A 117 22.11 -0.65 3.78
C GLU A 117 21.66 -1.34 5.06
N GLY A 118 20.59 -0.83 5.66
CA GLY A 118 19.89 -1.48 6.76
C GLY A 118 18.68 -2.23 6.21
N THR A 119 18.53 -3.49 6.58
CA THR A 119 17.34 -4.30 6.27
C THR A 119 16.52 -4.47 7.54
N VAL A 120 15.25 -4.09 7.46
CA VAL A 120 14.30 -4.20 8.57
C VAL A 120 13.11 -5.02 8.11
N TRP A 121 12.81 -6.08 8.83
CA TRP A 121 11.56 -6.81 8.67
C TRP A 121 10.43 -5.96 9.25
N VAL A 122 9.35 -5.82 8.49
CA VAL A 122 8.13 -5.13 8.89
C VAL A 122 6.98 -6.10 8.66
N GLY A 123 6.22 -6.38 9.71
CA GLY A 123 5.09 -7.30 9.66
C GLY A 123 3.87 -6.72 10.33
N VAL A 124 2.71 -7.11 9.81
CA VAL A 124 1.42 -6.89 10.45
C VAL A 124 0.84 -8.27 10.74
N PRO A 125 0.63 -8.65 12.02
CA PRO A 125 0.04 -9.93 12.36
C PRO A 125 -1.24 -10.17 11.57
N SER A 126 -1.38 -11.38 11.02
CA SER A 126 -2.52 -11.83 10.21
C SER A 126 -2.72 -11.16 8.83
N LEU A 127 -1.96 -10.12 8.47
CA LEU A 127 -2.17 -9.35 7.24
C LEU A 127 -1.03 -9.45 6.23
N GLY A 128 0.24 -9.48 6.67
CA GLY A 128 1.37 -9.66 5.77
C GLY A 128 2.73 -9.25 6.35
N GLN A 129 3.79 -9.42 5.55
CA GLN A 129 5.15 -9.02 5.92
C GLN A 129 5.95 -8.54 4.71
N VAL A 130 6.95 -7.69 4.96
CA VAL A 130 7.86 -7.14 3.95
C VAL A 130 9.23 -6.88 4.55
N PHE A 131 10.27 -6.94 3.72
CA PHE A 131 11.59 -6.44 4.09
C PHE A 131 11.78 -5.04 3.54
N MET A 132 12.04 -4.11 4.45
CA MET A 132 12.34 -2.72 4.15
C MET A 132 13.85 -2.53 4.10
N HIS A 133 14.36 -2.10 2.96
CA HIS A 133 15.76 -1.75 2.76
C HIS A 133 15.89 -0.23 2.84
N ILE A 134 16.86 0.23 3.60
CA ILE A 134 17.12 1.65 3.82
C ILE A 134 18.58 1.89 3.46
N LEU A 135 18.80 2.66 2.41
CA LEU A 135 20.13 3.09 1.98
C LEU A 135 20.46 4.43 2.62
N PHE A 136 21.59 4.50 3.29
CA PHE A 136 22.04 5.70 4.00
C PHE A 136 23.55 5.86 3.85
N ASN A 137 24.01 7.10 3.98
CA ASN A 137 25.43 7.38 4.12
C ASN A 137 25.74 7.83 5.56
N VAL A 138 26.93 7.47 6.02
CA VAL A 138 27.42 7.88 7.34
C VAL A 138 28.79 8.49 7.21
N ASN A 139 28.99 9.59 7.94
CA ASN A 139 30.28 10.17 8.22
C ASN A 139 30.73 9.70 9.60
N VAL A 140 31.93 9.15 9.68
CA VAL A 140 32.53 8.63 10.91
C VAL A 140 33.81 9.41 11.21
N ALA A 141 34.17 9.48 12.49
CA ALA A 141 35.46 10.04 12.89
C ALA A 141 36.61 9.28 12.18
N ASN A 142 37.74 9.95 11.96
CA ASN A 142 38.89 9.37 11.25
C ASN A 142 39.43 8.11 11.95
N ASP A 143 39.35 8.08 13.28
CA ASP A 143 39.71 6.94 14.12
C ASP A 143 38.58 5.89 14.25
N ARG A 144 37.45 6.14 13.56
CA ARG A 144 36.23 5.33 13.57
C ARG A 144 35.65 5.14 14.98
N SER A 145 35.91 6.04 15.92
CA SER A 145 35.41 5.94 17.29
C SER A 145 33.92 6.33 17.42
N GLU A 146 33.42 7.19 16.53
CA GLU A 146 32.05 7.70 16.61
C GLU A 146 31.47 8.04 15.23
N PHE A 147 30.14 8.06 15.16
CA PHE A 147 29.39 8.65 14.06
C PHE A 147 29.33 10.17 14.26
N LEU A 148 29.58 10.93 13.20
CA LEU A 148 29.56 12.38 13.21
C LEU A 148 28.29 12.94 12.57
N SER A 149 27.90 12.37 11.43
CA SER A 149 26.70 12.79 10.67
C SER A 149 26.32 11.74 9.63
N GLY A 150 25.21 11.96 8.93
CA GLY A 150 24.71 11.05 7.90
C GLY A 150 23.37 11.51 7.36
N ARG A 151 22.86 10.80 6.36
CA ARG A 151 21.49 10.98 5.84
C ARG A 151 20.97 9.69 5.24
N VAL A 152 19.66 9.53 5.29
CA VAL A 152 18.95 8.52 4.48
C VAL A 152 18.93 9.00 3.04
N LEU A 153 19.36 8.15 2.13
CA LEU A 153 19.40 8.43 0.70
C LEU A 153 18.13 7.91 0.01
N ASP A 154 17.75 6.68 0.33
CA ASP A 154 16.62 6.00 -0.28
C ASP A 154 16.07 4.91 0.64
N SER A 155 14.84 4.46 0.36
CA SER A 155 14.29 3.24 0.95
C SER A 155 13.33 2.55 0.00
N TRP A 156 13.42 1.22 -0.08
CA TRP A 156 12.57 0.40 -0.93
C TRP A 156 12.19 -0.89 -0.19
N GLN A 157 11.34 -1.70 -0.81
CA GLN A 157 10.95 -2.99 -0.29
C GLN A 157 11.46 -4.15 -1.14
N GLU A 158 11.71 -5.29 -0.51
CA GLU A 158 11.95 -6.59 -1.14
C GLU A 158 11.08 -7.66 -0.43
N GLY A 159 10.66 -8.70 -1.16
CA GLY A 159 9.86 -9.81 -0.61
C GLY A 159 8.47 -9.99 -1.24
N VAL A 160 7.70 -10.94 -0.70
CA VAL A 160 6.44 -11.44 -1.28
C VAL A 160 5.32 -10.40 -1.21
N ALA A 161 4.73 -10.16 -2.39
CA ALA A 161 3.77 -9.13 -2.75
C ALA A 161 2.38 -9.27 -2.10
N LEU A 162 2.29 -9.06 -0.78
CA LEU A 162 1.05 -8.62 -0.16
C LEU A 162 1.06 -7.12 0.14
N SER A 163 2.20 -6.43 -0.02
CA SER A 163 2.32 -5.02 0.30
C SER A 163 3.07 -4.21 -0.76
N THR A 164 2.77 -2.91 -0.82
CA THR A 164 3.56 -1.89 -1.51
C THR A 164 4.01 -0.84 -0.51
N TYR A 165 5.24 -0.38 -0.66
CA TYR A 165 5.83 0.66 0.17
C TYR A 165 6.17 1.86 -0.70
N LYS A 166 5.63 3.00 -0.32
CA LYS A 166 5.95 4.29 -0.93
C LYS A 166 6.83 5.11 0.01
N PRO A 167 8.12 5.30 -0.29
CA PRO A 167 9.01 6.13 0.53
C PRO A 167 8.52 7.58 0.56
N GLN A 168 8.69 8.25 1.71
CA GLN A 168 8.36 9.66 1.88
C GLN A 168 9.53 10.48 2.39
N SER A 169 10.17 10.04 3.47
CA SER A 169 11.27 10.77 4.09
C SER A 169 12.14 9.85 4.94
N GLY A 170 13.34 10.30 5.28
CA GLY A 170 14.18 9.65 6.26
C GLY A 170 14.93 10.67 7.10
N SER A 171 15.37 10.24 8.27
CA SER A 171 16.19 11.04 9.18
C SER A 171 17.32 10.21 9.74
N PHE A 172 18.41 10.90 10.07
CA PHE A 172 19.61 10.31 10.64
C PHE A 172 20.01 11.12 11.87
N GLU A 173 20.35 10.44 12.95
CA GLU A 173 20.86 11.06 14.18
C GLU A 173 22.06 10.27 14.70
N ALA A 174 23.21 10.94 14.84
CA ALA A 174 24.41 10.36 15.46
C ALA A 174 24.45 10.66 16.96
N ARG A 175 24.81 9.65 17.76
CA ARG A 175 25.05 9.75 19.20
C ARG A 175 26.25 8.88 19.58
N GLY A 176 27.46 9.44 19.45
CA GLY A 176 28.71 8.73 19.74
C GLY A 176 28.85 7.49 18.85
N THR A 177 28.95 6.31 19.46
CA THR A 177 29.09 5.03 18.74
C THR A 177 27.80 4.54 18.05
N LYS A 178 26.68 5.24 18.22
CA LYS A 178 25.37 4.82 17.67
C LYS A 178 24.83 5.80 16.65
N ALA A 179 24.31 5.28 15.55
CA ALA A 179 23.54 6.01 14.57
C ALA A 179 22.10 5.51 14.57
N TYR A 180 21.15 6.43 14.71
CA TYR A 180 19.72 6.17 14.69
C TYR A 180 19.20 6.56 13.31
N ILE A 181 18.77 5.57 12.54
CA ILE A 181 18.31 5.75 11.17
C ILE A 181 16.81 5.47 11.14
N ARG A 182 16.04 6.46 10.68
CA ARG A 182 14.59 6.35 10.57
C ARG A 182 14.17 6.56 9.13
N ALA A 183 13.38 5.64 8.59
CA ALA A 183 12.70 5.81 7.31
C ALA A 183 11.19 5.84 7.53
N LYS A 184 10.51 6.76 6.83
CA LYS A 184 9.06 6.91 6.84
C LYS A 184 8.52 6.69 5.43
N GLY A 185 7.40 5.99 5.36
CA GLY A 185 6.67 5.82 4.13
C GLY A 185 5.26 5.31 4.38
N LEU A 186 4.52 5.10 3.29
CA LEU A 186 3.20 4.48 3.33
C LEU A 186 3.35 3.01 2.99
N LEU A 187 2.84 2.15 3.85
CA LEU A 187 2.74 0.71 3.61
C LEU A 187 1.28 0.39 3.29
N THR A 188 1.02 -0.04 2.08
CA THR A 188 -0.28 -0.58 1.65
C THR A 188 -0.18 -2.08 1.59
N TYR A 189 -1.15 -2.83 2.12
CA TYR A 189 -1.18 -4.28 1.99
C TYR A 189 -2.59 -4.84 1.83
N GLY A 190 -2.71 -5.94 1.10
CA GLY A 190 -3.96 -6.68 0.95
C GLY A 190 -4.29 -7.48 2.20
N ILE A 191 -5.54 -7.47 2.61
CA ILE A 191 -6.04 -8.26 3.75
C ILE A 191 -6.37 -9.67 3.24
N PRO A 192 -5.76 -10.74 3.80
CA PRO A 192 -5.97 -12.09 3.29
C PRO A 192 -7.44 -12.51 3.31
N LYS A 193 -7.88 -13.17 2.23
CA LYS A 193 -9.25 -13.70 2.06
C LYS A 193 -10.35 -12.65 2.03
N THR A 194 -10.01 -11.36 1.91
CA THR A 194 -10.99 -10.29 1.72
C THR A 194 -10.61 -9.46 0.49
N PRO A 195 -11.56 -8.69 -0.08
CA PRO A 195 -11.25 -7.71 -1.11
C PRO A 195 -10.67 -6.43 -0.51
N LEU A 196 -10.30 -6.39 0.77
CA LEU A 196 -9.87 -5.17 1.43
C LEU A 196 -8.35 -5.00 1.35
N SER A 197 -7.92 -3.75 1.36
CA SER A 197 -6.52 -3.38 1.53
C SER A 197 -6.41 -2.28 2.58
N ALA A 198 -5.33 -2.29 3.35
CA ALA A 198 -5.05 -1.29 4.35
C ALA A 198 -3.77 -0.53 4.00
N THR A 199 -3.82 0.78 4.09
CA THR A 199 -2.68 1.70 3.91
C THR A 199 -2.40 2.42 5.20
N LYS A 200 -1.17 2.34 5.70
CA LYS A 200 -0.75 2.98 6.94
C LYS A 200 0.57 3.72 6.75
N GLN A 201 0.70 4.87 7.41
CA GLN A 201 2.01 5.50 7.55
C GLN A 201 2.85 4.73 8.56
N ILE A 202 4.02 4.27 8.12
CA ILE A 202 4.98 3.56 8.95
C ILE A 202 6.25 4.37 9.15
N SER A 203 6.90 4.15 10.29
CA SER A 203 8.12 4.82 10.69
C SER A 203 9.06 3.77 11.26
N VAL A 204 9.95 3.27 10.40
CA VAL A 204 10.89 2.21 10.72
C VAL A 204 12.14 2.85 11.32
N LEU A 205 12.51 2.43 12.54
CA LEU A 205 13.74 2.84 13.21
C LEU A 205 14.66 1.64 13.32
N PHE A 206 15.92 1.80 12.93
CA PHE A 206 16.98 0.88 13.31
C PHE A 206 18.21 1.64 13.79
N ILE A 207 19.08 0.91 14.49
CA ILE A 207 20.28 1.45 15.12
C ILE A 207 21.48 0.74 14.52
N ASP A 208 22.40 1.52 13.96
CA ASP A 208 23.72 1.07 13.56
C ASP A 208 24.72 1.43 14.67
N GLU A 209 25.66 0.53 14.94
CA GLU A 209 26.59 0.67 16.05
C GLU A 209 28.02 0.38 15.58
N ILE A 210 28.94 1.27 15.96
CA ILE A 210 30.37 1.02 15.88
C ILE A 210 30.73 0.12 17.05
N THR A 211 31.00 -1.15 16.76
CA THR A 211 31.60 -2.07 17.73
C THR A 211 33.11 -2.01 17.62
N ASN A 212 33.79 -1.61 18.71
CA ASN A 212 35.24 -1.69 18.83
C ASN A 212 35.68 -3.16 18.79
N GLY A 213 36.00 -3.67 17.60
CA GLY A 213 36.30 -5.10 17.40
C GLY A 213 36.76 -5.52 16.00
N TYR A 214 36.99 -4.59 15.07
CA TYR A 214 37.68 -4.80 13.79
C TYR A 214 38.64 -3.66 13.51
#